data_AF-A0A1X6MNJ9-F1
#
_entry.id   AF-A0A1X6MNJ9-F1
#
_cell.length_a   1.000
_cell.length_b   1.000
_cell.length_c   1.000
_cell.angle_alpha   90.00
_cell.angle_beta   90.00
_cell.angle_gamma   90.00
#
_symmetry.space_group_name_H-M   'P 1'
#
loop_
_entity.id
_entity.type
_entity.pdbx_description
1 polymer ?
#
loop_
_entity_poly.entity_id
_entity_poly.type
_entity_poly.pdbx_seq_one_letter_code
_entity_poly.pdbx_strand_id
1 'polypeptide(L)'
;MSPSIFARQKVALSEIRHLLPSFLYFPVRVLPWATKWKVTLDLRQGIENGLLICSLGFAAVKMRGRTPQHLSPEMWNTQLALLTVACSIYFVLTRLSWNKVAPTTDTSSRQTNQPDRPASPRFGEARDSRRTPILPPNSLSRSSYFGFVWMTVPKNYRDSADDGVLTGLITGPLMSAGFLYLSENAAAVTPPTNPLPAAWQIEQPKVLSNTQHPLTALDALLLSRRNLVNMATVCSTIVIIHVIASWMTERRHRRKVQVPEGEVSSVPRKEGRRTYLYALFSISVSLWVLCSRIALSEMRMGIWQNINYYEITACSLFFQFSLYISIRMAHHGFTLGELTVVCFGATVLFMEALNLTFASIWPITTPFIKTYRLPTPLLV
;
A
#
# COMPACT_ATOMS: atom_id res chain seq x y z
N MET A 1 31.77 41.15 24.02
CA MET A 1 30.31 41.30 24.18
C MET A 1 29.65 40.03 23.67
N SER A 2 29.01 39.26 24.56
CA SER A 2 28.53 37.89 24.30
C SER A 2 26.99 37.88 24.31
N PRO A 3 26.30 37.30 23.31
CA PRO A 3 24.85 37.21 23.31
C PRO A 3 24.41 35.83 23.80
N SER A 4 23.95 35.72 25.04
CA SER A 4 23.26 34.52 25.53
C SER A 4 22.29 34.83 26.67
N ILE A 5 21.14 35.45 26.37
CA ILE A 5 20.10 35.74 27.39
C ILE A 5 18.68 35.27 27.00
N PHE A 6 18.51 34.51 25.92
CA PHE A 6 17.20 33.94 25.55
C PHE A 6 17.20 32.42 25.47
N ALA A 7 17.66 31.74 26.52
CA ALA A 7 17.31 30.34 26.76
C ALA A 7 15.89 30.28 27.35
N ARG A 8 14.88 30.31 26.47
CA ARG A 8 13.48 30.12 26.82
C ARG A 8 13.34 28.72 27.44
N GLN A 9 13.12 28.64 28.75
CA GLN A 9 12.77 27.40 29.46
C GLN A 9 11.58 26.77 28.74
N LYS A 10 11.82 25.66 28.02
CA LYS A 10 10.76 24.79 27.54
C LYS A 10 10.17 24.13 28.79
N VAL A 11 9.04 24.67 29.25
CA VAL A 11 8.17 24.01 30.22
C VAL A 11 7.92 22.60 29.68
N ALA A 12 8.34 21.59 30.45
CA ALA A 12 8.08 20.20 30.11
C ALA A 12 6.57 20.02 30.09
N LEU A 13 6.00 19.94 28.88
CA LEU A 13 4.61 19.55 28.67
C LEU A 13 4.41 18.24 29.42
N SER A 14 3.55 18.30 30.43
CA SER A 14 3.07 17.20 31.26
C SER A 14 2.97 15.92 30.42
N GLU A 15 3.63 14.85 30.86
CA GLU A 15 3.53 13.52 30.29
C GLU A 15 2.05 13.19 30.05
N ILE A 16 1.65 13.25 28.78
CA ILE A 16 0.35 12.77 28.36
C ILE A 16 0.39 11.26 28.63
N ARG A 17 -0.22 10.83 29.74
CA ARG A 17 -0.44 9.41 30.02
C ARG A 17 -1.30 8.85 28.89
N HIS A 18 -0.67 8.17 27.95
CA HIS A 18 -1.38 7.43 26.92
C HIS A 18 -2.29 6.41 27.61
N LEU A 19 -3.60 6.46 27.34
CA LEU A 19 -4.60 5.54 27.92
C LEU A 19 -4.40 4.09 27.46
N LEU A 20 -3.66 3.88 26.38
CA LEU A 20 -3.37 2.57 25.81
C LEU A 20 -1.86 2.35 25.71
N PRO A 21 -1.37 1.13 26.00
CA PRO A 21 0.03 0.79 25.83
C PRO A 21 0.41 0.86 24.34
N SER A 22 1.56 1.46 24.03
CA SER A 22 2.05 1.54 22.64
C SER A 22 2.36 0.17 22.05
N PHE A 23 2.72 -0.80 22.90
CA PHE A 23 3.07 -2.15 22.49
C PHE A 23 2.30 -3.19 23.31
N LEU A 24 1.79 -4.21 22.63
CA LEU A 24 1.25 -5.41 23.25
C LEU A 24 2.27 -6.55 23.12
N TYR A 25 2.42 -7.30 24.21
CA TYR A 25 3.33 -8.43 24.30
C TYR A 25 2.53 -9.71 24.60
N PHE A 26 2.57 -10.65 23.66
CA PHE A 26 1.89 -11.94 23.82
C PHE A 26 2.93 -13.05 23.94
N PRO A 27 3.05 -13.70 25.10
CA PRO A 27 3.86 -14.91 25.21
C PRO A 27 3.09 -16.07 24.55
N VAL A 28 3.59 -16.58 23.43
CA VAL A 28 3.00 -17.70 22.70
C VAL A 28 3.85 -18.95 22.92
N ARG A 29 3.23 -20.03 23.40
CA ARG A 29 3.82 -21.37 23.44
C ARG A 29 3.29 -22.16 22.26
N VAL A 30 4.17 -22.47 21.30
CA VAL A 30 3.80 -23.26 20.12
C VAL A 30 3.99 -24.74 20.46
N LEU A 31 2.93 -25.42 20.88
CA LEU A 31 2.93 -26.87 21.07
C LEU A 31 3.15 -27.54 19.69
N PRO A 32 4.06 -28.52 19.50
CA PRO A 32 4.80 -29.34 20.49
C PRO A 32 6.20 -28.82 20.89
N TRP A 33 6.67 -27.69 20.35
CA TRP A 33 8.01 -27.20 20.65
C TRP A 33 8.04 -26.48 22.00
N ALA A 34 8.93 -26.91 22.91
CA ALA A 34 9.13 -26.27 24.23
C ALA A 34 9.68 -24.82 24.15
N THR A 35 9.79 -24.24 22.95
CA THR A 35 10.26 -22.88 22.72
C THR A 35 9.17 -21.85 23.04
N LYS A 36 9.48 -20.91 23.94
CA LYS A 36 8.63 -19.75 24.21
C LYS A 36 8.92 -18.66 23.18
N TRP A 37 7.88 -18.17 22.51
CA TRP A 37 7.95 -17.03 21.61
C TRP A 37 7.30 -15.81 22.26
N LYS A 38 7.86 -14.63 22.02
CA LYS A 38 7.30 -13.35 22.40
C LYS A 38 6.90 -12.63 21.11
N VAL A 39 5.59 -12.52 20.90
CA VAL A 39 5.02 -11.72 19.81
C VAL A 39 4.85 -10.30 20.31
N THR A 40 5.40 -9.34 19.57
CA THR A 40 5.24 -7.91 19.87
C THR A 40 4.46 -7.24 18.76
N LEU A 41 3.44 -6.46 19.12
CA LEU A 41 2.61 -5.71 18.19
C LEU A 41 2.54 -4.24 18.63
N ASP A 42 2.82 -3.31 17.72
CA ASP A 42 2.49 -1.89 17.91
C ASP A 42 0.97 -1.75 17.84
N LEU A 43 0.35 -1.38 18.96
CA LEU A 43 -1.11 -1.37 19.09
C LEU A 43 -1.74 -0.29 18.22
N ARG A 44 -1.13 0.89 18.16
CA ARG A 44 -1.66 2.01 17.38
C ARG A 44 -1.69 1.65 15.91
N GLN A 45 -0.54 1.23 15.39
CA GLN A 45 -0.41 0.82 14.00
C GLN A 45 -1.24 -0.43 13.70
N GLY A 46 -1.35 -1.35 14.65
CA GLY A 46 -2.19 -2.54 14.54
C GLY A 46 -3.67 -2.21 14.39
N ILE A 47 -4.18 -1.25 15.17
CA ILE A 47 -5.57 -0.79 15.09
C ILE A 47 -5.81 -0.05 13.76
N GLU A 48 -4.93 0.88 13.38
CA GLU A 48 -5.07 1.65 12.12
C GLU A 48 -5.12 0.70 10.91
N ASN A 49 -4.17 -0.24 10.81
CA ASN A 49 -4.13 -1.21 9.72
C ASN A 49 -5.27 -2.24 9.79
N GLY A 50 -5.62 -2.69 11.00
CA GLY A 50 -6.75 -3.59 11.22
C GLY A 50 -8.06 -2.97 10.76
N LEU A 51 -8.27 -1.68 11.04
CA LEU A 51 -9.45 -0.94 10.59
C LEU A 51 -9.52 -0.85 9.06
N LEU A 52 -8.39 -0.59 8.38
CA LEU A 52 -8.34 -0.58 6.92
C LEU A 52 -8.68 -1.94 6.31
N ILE A 53 -8.08 -3.02 6.83
CA ILE A 53 -8.32 -4.40 6.37
C ILE A 53 -9.79 -4.80 6.61
N CYS A 54 -10.31 -4.54 7.80
CA CYS A 54 -11.71 -4.80 8.15
C CYS A 54 -12.67 -3.98 7.28
N SER A 55 -12.33 -2.73 6.95
CA SER A 55 -13.15 -1.89 6.07
C SER A 55 -13.23 -2.46 4.65
N LEU A 56 -12.11 -2.93 4.10
CA LEU A 56 -12.08 -3.57 2.79
C LEU A 56 -12.85 -4.90 2.78
N GLY A 57 -12.66 -5.71 3.82
CA GLY A 57 -13.40 -6.95 4.00
C GLY A 57 -14.90 -6.72 4.16
N PHE A 58 -15.30 -5.71 4.94
CA PHE A 58 -16.68 -5.29 5.09
C PHE A 58 -17.28 -4.84 3.76
N ALA A 59 -16.55 -4.02 2.99
CA ALA A 59 -16.98 -3.61 1.66
C ALA A 59 -17.22 -4.82 0.74
N ALA A 60 -16.27 -5.76 0.70
CA ALA A 60 -16.39 -6.99 -0.10
C ALA A 60 -17.61 -7.85 0.30
N VAL A 61 -17.89 -7.98 1.60
CA VAL A 61 -19.06 -8.71 2.09
C VAL A 61 -20.36 -7.97 1.79
N LYS A 62 -20.40 -6.66 2.02
CA LYS A 62 -21.60 -5.82 1.85
C LYS A 62 -22.08 -5.81 0.40
N MET A 63 -21.13 -5.85 -0.52
CA MET A 63 -21.37 -5.83 -1.96
C MET A 63 -21.79 -7.19 -2.55
N ARG A 64 -21.48 -8.30 -1.86
CA ARG A 64 -21.82 -9.66 -2.31
C ARG A 64 -23.31 -9.92 -2.56
N GLY A 65 -24.19 -9.23 -1.84
CA GLY A 65 -25.65 -9.44 -1.94
C GLY A 65 -26.41 -8.44 -2.81
N ARG A 66 -25.73 -7.53 -3.52
CA ARG A 66 -26.40 -6.38 -4.18
C ARG A 66 -26.27 -6.35 -5.70
N THR A 67 -25.57 -7.31 -6.29
CA THR A 67 -25.32 -7.30 -7.74
C THR A 67 -26.59 -7.68 -8.51
N PRO A 68 -27.11 -6.81 -9.41
CA PRO A 68 -28.21 -7.16 -10.30
C PRO A 68 -27.78 -8.32 -11.20
N GLN A 69 -28.58 -9.38 -11.27
CA GLN A 69 -28.26 -10.63 -11.98
C GLN A 69 -27.93 -10.43 -13.47
N HIS A 70 -28.37 -9.32 -14.08
CA HIS A 70 -28.23 -9.06 -15.51
C HIS A 70 -26.85 -8.55 -15.96
N LEU A 71 -25.97 -8.10 -15.05
CA LEU A 71 -24.74 -7.37 -15.41
C LEU A 71 -23.45 -8.13 -15.04
N SER A 72 -23.34 -9.43 -15.33
CA SER A 72 -22.15 -10.30 -15.12
C SER A 72 -22.07 -11.03 -13.77
N PRO A 73 -21.44 -12.23 -13.71
CA PRO A 73 -21.43 -13.10 -12.54
C PRO A 73 -20.70 -12.48 -11.33
N GLU A 74 -21.09 -12.93 -10.13
CA GLU A 74 -20.78 -12.47 -8.74
C GLU A 74 -19.29 -12.30 -8.35
N MET A 75 -18.38 -12.42 -9.31
CA MET A 75 -16.98 -12.73 -9.11
C MET A 75 -16.11 -11.52 -8.78
N TRP A 76 -16.59 -10.29 -8.93
CA TRP A 76 -15.84 -9.10 -8.56
C TRP A 76 -15.64 -8.96 -7.03
N ASN A 77 -16.41 -9.68 -6.23
CA ASN A 77 -16.14 -9.81 -4.79
C ASN A 77 -14.86 -10.62 -4.51
N THR A 78 -14.51 -11.56 -5.40
CA THR A 78 -13.35 -12.44 -5.21
C THR A 78 -12.04 -11.66 -5.22
N GLN A 79 -11.88 -10.65 -6.08
CA GLN A 79 -10.68 -9.82 -6.12
C GLN A 79 -10.47 -8.99 -4.85
N LEU A 80 -11.54 -8.41 -4.27
CA LEU A 80 -11.44 -7.66 -3.02
C LEU A 80 -11.17 -8.57 -1.84
N ALA A 81 -11.76 -9.77 -1.82
CA ALA A 81 -11.48 -10.79 -0.81
C ALA A 81 -10.02 -11.27 -0.89
N LEU A 82 -9.51 -11.58 -2.09
CA LEU A 82 -8.11 -11.97 -2.31
C LEU A 82 -7.15 -10.86 -1.88
N LEU A 83 -7.45 -9.60 -2.21
CA LEU A 83 -6.64 -8.47 -1.76
C LEU A 83 -6.68 -8.32 -0.23
N THR A 84 -7.84 -8.51 0.40
CA THR A 84 -7.98 -8.49 1.87
C THR A 84 -7.11 -9.58 2.51
N VAL A 85 -7.11 -10.80 1.96
CA VAL A 85 -6.24 -11.90 2.41
C VAL A 85 -4.77 -11.54 2.21
N ALA A 86 -4.38 -11.02 1.04
CA ALA A 86 -3.01 -10.61 0.77
C ALA A 86 -2.53 -9.50 1.74
N CYS A 87 -3.38 -8.51 2.03
CA CYS A 87 -3.09 -7.45 3.01
C CYS A 87 -2.97 -8.01 4.43
N SER A 88 -3.83 -8.97 4.81
CA SER A 88 -3.77 -9.64 6.11
C SER A 88 -2.48 -10.43 6.28
N ILE A 89 -2.07 -11.17 5.25
CA ILE A 89 -0.78 -11.89 5.22
C ILE A 89 0.36 -10.88 5.34
N TYR A 90 0.36 -9.81 4.55
CA TYR A 90 1.38 -8.77 4.63
C TYR A 90 1.46 -8.13 6.03
N PHE A 91 0.32 -7.81 6.64
CA PHE A 91 0.25 -7.26 8.00
C PHE A 91 0.85 -8.23 9.03
N VAL A 92 0.46 -9.50 9.00
CA VAL A 92 0.99 -10.54 9.89
C VAL A 92 2.50 -10.70 9.71
N LEU A 93 3.00 -10.68 8.47
CA LEU A 93 4.42 -10.87 8.17
C LEU A 93 5.29 -9.67 8.54
N THR A 94 4.76 -8.45 8.46
CA THR A 94 5.57 -7.22 8.64
C THR A 94 5.39 -6.57 10.00
N ARG A 95 4.22 -6.71 10.63
CA ARG A 95 3.87 -6.01 11.88
C ARG A 95 3.92 -6.88 13.13
N LEU A 96 3.90 -8.20 12.98
CA LEU A 96 4.16 -9.10 14.11
C LEU A 96 5.65 -9.42 14.18
N SER A 97 6.31 -8.90 15.21
CA SER A 97 7.69 -9.30 15.50
C SER A 97 7.67 -10.55 16.36
N TRP A 98 8.29 -11.61 15.84
CA TRP A 98 8.40 -12.91 16.51
C TRP A 98 9.79 -13.05 17.09
N ASN A 99 9.93 -12.88 18.40
CA ASN A 99 11.21 -13.03 19.09
C ASN A 99 11.22 -14.34 19.88
N LYS A 100 12.23 -15.18 19.64
CA LYS A 100 12.45 -16.39 20.45
C LYS A 100 12.93 -15.94 21.83
N VAL A 101 12.20 -16.30 22.88
CA VAL A 101 12.63 -16.03 24.25
C VAL A 101 13.69 -17.08 24.58
N ALA A 102 14.95 -16.64 24.69
CA ALA A 102 16.00 -17.51 25.19
C ALA A 102 15.59 -17.99 26.60
N PRO A 103 15.74 -19.28 26.92
CA PRO A 103 15.51 -19.73 28.28
C PRO A 103 16.42 -18.90 29.17
N THR A 104 15.83 -18.14 30.09
CA THR A 104 16.58 -17.46 31.13
C THR A 104 17.29 -18.56 31.89
N THR A 105 18.57 -18.78 31.60
CA THR A 105 19.41 -19.62 32.44
C THR A 105 19.47 -18.87 33.76
N ASP A 106 18.68 -19.31 34.75
CA ASP A 106 18.66 -18.78 36.11
C ASP A 106 20.08 -18.92 36.69
N THR A 107 20.93 -17.97 36.36
CA THR A 107 22.32 -17.92 36.81
C THR A 107 22.38 -17.05 38.08
N SER A 108 21.38 -17.19 38.95
CA SER A 108 21.26 -16.42 40.19
C SER A 108 22.08 -17.01 41.34
N SER A 109 23.03 -17.90 41.08
CA SER A 109 23.83 -18.54 42.14
C SER A 109 25.32 -18.66 41.79
N ARG A 110 25.97 -17.57 41.38
CA ARG A 110 27.43 -17.43 41.52
C ARG A 110 27.89 -15.97 41.45
N GLN A 111 27.51 -15.16 42.43
CA GLN A 111 28.42 -14.11 42.91
C GLN A 111 29.60 -14.83 43.60
N THR A 112 30.54 -15.34 42.81
CA THR A 112 31.89 -15.59 43.34
C THR A 112 32.53 -14.23 43.54
N ASN A 113 32.73 -13.88 44.81
CA ASN A 113 33.66 -12.85 45.29
C ASN A 113 34.80 -12.65 44.30
N GLN A 114 34.75 -11.57 43.50
CA GLN A 114 35.93 -11.09 42.81
C GLN A 114 36.81 -10.45 43.89
N PRO A 115 38.05 -10.94 44.09
CA PRO A 115 38.98 -10.27 45.00
C PRO A 115 39.31 -8.89 44.45
N ASP A 116 39.23 -7.88 45.32
CA ASP A 116 39.65 -6.51 45.08
C ASP A 116 41.07 -6.50 44.49
N ARG A 117 41.19 -6.17 43.19
CA ARG A 117 42.48 -5.84 42.60
C ARG A 117 42.74 -4.35 42.84
N PRO A 118 43.90 -3.97 43.43
CA PRO A 118 44.25 -2.57 43.62
C PRO A 118 44.40 -1.86 42.27
N ALA A 119 43.82 -0.67 42.19
CA ALA A 119 43.79 0.17 41.01
C ALA A 119 45.21 0.64 40.63
N SER A 120 45.67 0.31 39.41
CA SER A 120 46.81 0.98 38.80
C SER A 120 46.39 2.32 38.21
N PRO A 121 47.16 3.40 38.37
CA PRO A 121 46.82 4.71 37.84
C PRO A 121 47.00 4.74 36.32
N ARG A 122 45.90 4.81 35.56
CA ARG A 122 45.95 5.13 34.13
C ARG A 122 45.79 6.64 33.96
N PHE A 123 46.89 7.28 33.57
CA PHE A 123 46.94 8.67 33.13
C PHE A 123 46.21 8.82 31.77
N GLY A 124 45.25 9.74 31.73
CA GLY A 124 45.01 10.63 30.60
C GLY A 124 44.45 10.06 29.29
N GLU A 125 43.15 9.81 29.23
CA GLU A 125 42.36 10.09 28.02
C GLU A 125 41.01 10.72 28.42
N ALA A 126 41.03 12.04 28.60
CA ALA A 126 39.83 12.86 28.64
C ALA A 126 39.27 12.97 27.22
N ARG A 127 38.47 11.99 26.82
CA ARG A 127 37.56 12.13 25.68
C ARG A 127 36.16 11.81 26.16
N ASP A 128 35.29 12.81 26.08
CA ASP A 128 33.92 12.84 26.57
C ASP A 128 33.13 11.55 26.28
N SER A 129 33.24 10.57 27.17
CA SER A 129 32.22 9.54 27.36
C SER A 129 31.07 10.18 28.11
N ARG A 130 30.31 10.99 27.38
CA ARG A 130 28.94 11.35 27.74
C ARG A 130 28.24 10.03 28.04
N ARG A 131 28.01 9.75 29.33
CA ARG A 131 27.24 8.61 29.81
C ARG A 131 25.87 8.66 29.14
N THR A 132 25.75 8.00 28.00
CA THR A 132 24.46 7.65 27.41
C THR A 132 23.77 6.82 28.49
N PRO A 133 22.62 7.24 29.02
CA PRO A 133 21.91 6.43 29.98
C PRO A 133 21.73 5.05 29.37
N ILE A 134 22.09 4.02 30.14
CA ILE A 134 21.79 2.61 29.86
C ILE A 134 20.27 2.47 30.00
N LEU A 135 19.53 3.12 29.11
CA LEU A 135 18.19 2.69 28.78
C LEU A 135 18.39 1.30 28.17
N PRO A 136 17.62 0.29 28.61
CA PRO A 136 17.63 -1.01 27.95
C PRO A 136 17.46 -0.76 26.45
N PRO A 137 18.11 -1.54 25.57
CA PRO A 137 17.96 -1.43 24.12
C PRO A 137 16.51 -1.79 23.73
N ASN A 138 15.59 -0.88 24.03
CA ASN A 138 14.20 -0.83 23.60
C ASN A 138 14.11 -0.21 22.21
N SER A 139 15.24 0.08 21.55
CA SER A 139 15.29 0.05 20.11
C SER A 139 15.08 -1.41 19.69
N LEU A 140 13.82 -1.85 19.76
CA LEU A 140 13.29 -2.86 18.85
C LEU A 140 13.95 -2.57 17.52
N SER A 141 14.87 -3.46 17.14
CA SER A 141 15.64 -3.41 15.91
C SER A 141 14.71 -2.87 14.85
N ARG A 142 15.00 -1.66 14.34
CA ARG A 142 14.15 -0.94 13.40
C ARG A 142 13.86 -1.94 12.29
N SER A 143 12.64 -2.48 12.32
CA SER A 143 12.31 -3.73 11.66
C SER A 143 12.73 -3.60 10.21
N SER A 144 13.70 -4.41 9.77
CA SER A 144 14.37 -4.33 8.45
C SER A 144 13.43 -4.56 7.25
N TYR A 145 12.13 -4.47 7.44
CA TYR A 145 11.06 -4.79 6.51
C TYR A 145 10.38 -3.51 6.00
N PHE A 146 11.17 -2.47 5.70
CA PHE A 146 10.67 -1.31 4.99
C PHE A 146 10.36 -1.71 3.55
N GLY A 147 9.10 -1.64 3.13
CA GLY A 147 8.69 -1.83 1.75
C GLY A 147 9.08 -0.63 0.90
N PHE A 148 9.66 -0.88 -0.27
CA PHE A 148 9.98 0.16 -1.25
C PHE A 148 9.75 -0.35 -2.67
N VAL A 149 9.58 0.58 -3.61
CA VAL A 149 9.43 0.27 -5.04
C VAL A 149 10.74 -0.32 -5.55
N TRP A 150 10.67 -1.41 -6.31
CA TRP A 150 11.87 -2.06 -6.85
C TRP A 150 12.77 -1.08 -7.63
N MET A 151 14.09 -1.23 -7.47
CA MET A 151 15.13 -0.29 -7.98
C MET A 151 15.08 1.14 -7.42
N THR A 152 14.35 1.38 -6.32
CA THR A 152 14.45 2.60 -5.52
C THR A 152 15.20 2.34 -4.22
N VAL A 153 15.54 3.41 -3.51
CA VAL A 153 16.30 3.33 -2.25
C VAL A 153 15.41 3.87 -1.11
N PRO A 154 15.45 3.27 0.10
CA PRO A 154 14.70 3.75 1.27
C PRO A 154 14.90 5.24 1.56
N LYS A 155 16.08 5.78 1.27
CA LYS A 155 16.39 7.22 1.37
C LYS A 155 15.57 8.11 0.44
N ASN A 156 14.80 7.58 -0.50
CA ASN A 156 13.93 8.42 -1.33
C ASN A 156 12.57 8.66 -0.65
N TYR A 157 12.28 7.93 0.43
CA TYR A 157 11.02 7.98 1.16
C TYR A 157 11.14 8.85 2.41
N ARG A 158 10.00 9.35 2.87
CA ARG A 158 9.90 10.06 4.14
C ARG A 158 10.27 9.14 5.30
N ASP A 159 11.09 9.63 6.23
CA ASP A 159 11.36 8.92 7.47
C ASP A 159 10.06 8.82 8.29
N SER A 160 9.56 7.59 8.40
CA SER A 160 8.31 7.27 9.10
C SER A 160 8.47 5.93 9.81
N ALA A 161 7.74 5.74 10.90
CA ALA A 161 7.63 4.43 11.56
C ALA A 161 6.87 3.42 10.68
N ASP A 162 6.00 3.92 9.80
CA ASP A 162 5.25 3.16 8.82
C ASP A 162 5.66 3.53 7.39
N ASP A 163 5.94 2.52 6.55
CA ASP A 163 6.09 2.71 5.10
C ASP A 163 4.77 3.03 4.40
N GLY A 164 3.64 2.81 5.07
CA GLY A 164 2.29 3.08 4.58
C GLY A 164 1.83 2.09 3.52
N VAL A 165 2.52 0.96 3.32
CA VAL A 165 2.20 0.02 2.24
C VAL A 165 0.73 -0.42 2.30
N LEU A 166 0.22 -0.77 3.48
CA LEU A 166 -1.19 -1.17 3.64
C LEU A 166 -2.16 -0.05 3.25
N THR A 167 -1.86 1.19 3.63
CA THR A 167 -2.62 2.36 3.18
C THR A 167 -2.63 2.46 1.66
N GLY A 168 -1.48 2.29 1.00
CA GLY A 168 -1.38 2.31 -0.46
C GLY A 168 -2.17 1.18 -1.13
N LEU A 169 -2.09 -0.05 -0.59
CA LEU A 169 -2.76 -1.23 -1.12
C LEU A 169 -4.28 -1.18 -0.98
N ILE A 170 -4.80 -0.58 0.10
CA ILE A 170 -6.22 -0.65 0.47
C ILE A 170 -6.99 0.60 0.04
N THR A 171 -6.40 1.79 0.12
CA THR A 171 -7.14 3.06 -0.05
C THR A 171 -7.77 3.17 -1.44
N GLY A 172 -7.02 2.89 -2.51
CA GLY A 172 -7.56 2.94 -3.88
C GLY A 172 -8.75 1.99 -4.08
N PRO A 173 -8.61 0.69 -3.75
CA PRO A 173 -9.70 -0.28 -3.82
C PRO A 173 -10.88 0.08 -2.92
N LEU A 174 -10.65 0.59 -1.71
CA LEU A 174 -11.71 0.99 -0.78
C LEU A 174 -12.50 2.20 -1.30
N MET A 175 -11.83 3.23 -1.83
CA MET A 175 -12.48 4.37 -2.48
C MET A 175 -13.31 3.93 -3.68
N SER A 176 -12.75 3.07 -4.52
CA SER A 176 -13.42 2.55 -5.71
C SER A 176 -14.64 1.70 -5.37
N ALA A 177 -14.53 0.85 -4.34
CA ALA A 177 -15.63 0.07 -3.79
C ALA A 177 -16.73 0.95 -3.20
N GLY A 178 -16.36 2.02 -2.49
CA GLY A 178 -17.30 3.02 -1.98
C GLY A 178 -18.12 3.68 -3.09
N PHE A 179 -17.46 4.11 -4.18
CA PHE A 179 -18.17 4.65 -5.34
C PHE A 179 -19.08 3.61 -5.98
N LEU A 180 -18.60 2.38 -6.20
CA LEU A 180 -19.42 1.32 -6.76
C LEU A 180 -20.67 1.06 -5.91
N TYR A 181 -20.49 0.92 -4.60
CA TYR A 181 -21.58 0.71 -3.65
C TYR A 181 -22.65 1.82 -3.71
N LEU A 182 -22.24 3.08 -3.84
CA LEU A 182 -23.18 4.19 -4.00
C LEU A 182 -23.99 4.09 -5.30
N SER A 183 -23.37 3.65 -6.41
CA SER A 183 -24.10 3.43 -7.66
C SER A 183 -25.05 2.25 -7.57
N GLU A 184 -24.64 1.16 -6.93
CA GLU A 184 -25.51 -0.01 -6.75
C GLU A 184 -26.73 0.34 -5.90
N ASN A 185 -26.56 1.18 -4.87
CA ASN A 185 -27.68 1.67 -4.07
C ASN A 185 -28.66 2.50 -4.90
N ALA A 186 -28.16 3.39 -5.76
CA ALA A 186 -29.02 4.19 -6.64
C ALA A 186 -29.80 3.32 -7.64
N ALA A 187 -29.19 2.23 -8.12
CA ALA A 187 -29.83 1.27 -9.01
C ALA A 187 -30.83 0.34 -8.32
N ALA A 188 -30.68 0.10 -7.02
CA ALA A 188 -31.59 -0.76 -6.25
C ALA A 188 -32.92 -0.07 -5.87
N VAL A 189 -33.00 1.27 -5.93
CA VAL A 189 -34.25 2.01 -5.68
C VAL A 189 -35.21 1.81 -6.86
N THR A 190 -36.50 1.69 -6.59
CA THR A 190 -37.55 1.58 -7.63
C THR A 190 -38.47 2.81 -7.57
N PRO A 191 -38.54 3.66 -8.62
CA PRO A 191 -37.74 3.59 -9.85
C PRO A 191 -36.25 3.93 -9.61
N PRO A 192 -35.33 3.46 -10.48
CA PRO A 192 -33.90 3.74 -10.36
C PRO A 192 -33.64 5.24 -10.26
N THR A 193 -32.80 5.65 -9.31
CA THR A 193 -32.53 7.08 -9.12
C THR A 193 -31.70 7.59 -10.29
N ASN A 194 -32.11 8.71 -10.89
CA ASN A 194 -31.27 9.36 -11.90
C ASN A 194 -29.91 9.72 -11.25
N PRO A 195 -28.77 9.27 -11.79
CA PRO A 195 -27.46 9.60 -11.23
C PRO A 195 -27.13 11.10 -11.29
N LEU A 196 -27.88 11.87 -12.08
CA LEU A 196 -27.74 13.31 -12.21
C LEU A 196 -28.59 14.03 -11.15
N PRO A 197 -28.08 15.08 -10.49
CA PRO A 197 -28.89 15.96 -9.66
C PRO A 197 -30.09 16.50 -10.43
N ALA A 198 -31.23 16.71 -9.77
CA ALA A 198 -32.44 17.25 -10.41
C ALA A 198 -32.21 18.65 -11.06
N ALA A 199 -31.24 19.41 -10.55
CA ALA A 199 -30.84 20.72 -11.08
C ALA A 199 -29.72 20.63 -12.15
N TRP A 200 -29.40 19.43 -12.65
CA TRP A 200 -28.38 19.25 -13.68
C TRP A 200 -28.85 19.78 -15.03
N GLN A 201 -28.31 20.92 -15.44
CA GLN A 201 -28.68 21.62 -16.69
C GLN A 201 -27.74 21.31 -17.87
N ILE A 202 -26.68 20.54 -17.65
CA ILE A 202 -25.71 20.17 -18.68
C ILE A 202 -26.20 18.90 -19.40
N GLU A 203 -25.79 18.73 -20.66
CA GLU A 203 -26.13 17.55 -21.46
C GLU A 203 -25.89 16.24 -20.69
N GLN A 204 -26.81 15.30 -20.88
CA GLN A 204 -26.69 13.96 -20.29
C GLN A 204 -25.43 13.26 -20.83
N PRO A 205 -24.82 12.32 -20.07
CA PRO A 205 -23.71 11.52 -20.57
C PRO A 205 -24.02 11.01 -21.97
N LYS A 206 -23.12 11.27 -22.93
CA LYS A 206 -23.32 10.89 -24.32
C LYS A 206 -23.50 9.38 -24.40
N VAL A 207 -24.74 8.94 -24.61
CA VAL A 207 -25.05 7.54 -24.89
C VAL A 207 -24.85 7.34 -26.38
N LEU A 208 -24.06 6.32 -26.74
CA LEU A 208 -23.82 6.03 -28.15
C LEU A 208 -25.02 5.26 -28.69
N SER A 209 -25.80 5.90 -29.56
CA SER A 209 -27.05 5.37 -30.14
C SER A 209 -26.88 4.12 -31.00
N ASN A 210 -25.63 3.69 -31.24
CA ASN A 210 -25.27 2.64 -32.19
C ASN A 210 -25.20 1.23 -31.57
N THR A 211 -25.77 1.04 -30.38
CA THR A 211 -25.84 -0.27 -29.72
C THR A 211 -27.26 -0.80 -29.77
N GLN A 212 -27.45 -2.06 -30.17
CA GLN A 212 -28.77 -2.73 -30.24
C GLN A 212 -29.50 -2.71 -28.87
N HIS A 213 -28.77 -2.46 -27.79
CA HIS A 213 -29.28 -2.21 -26.44
C HIS A 213 -28.57 -0.98 -25.83
N PRO A 214 -29.11 0.24 -25.97
CA PRO A 214 -28.49 1.42 -25.39
C PRO A 214 -28.46 1.30 -23.86
N LEU A 215 -27.25 1.38 -23.29
CA LEU A 215 -27.06 1.39 -21.85
C LEU A 215 -27.63 2.68 -21.24
N THR A 216 -28.33 2.57 -20.13
CA THR A 216 -28.75 3.76 -19.38
C THR A 216 -27.52 4.46 -18.78
N ALA A 217 -27.64 5.76 -18.49
CA ALA A 217 -26.56 6.51 -17.86
C ALA A 217 -26.12 5.90 -16.51
N LEU A 218 -27.06 5.29 -15.78
CA LEU A 218 -26.78 4.61 -14.51
C LEU A 218 -26.01 3.30 -14.73
N ASP A 219 -26.38 2.52 -15.75
CA ASP A 219 -25.66 1.28 -16.10
C ASP A 219 -24.23 1.57 -16.57
N ALA A 220 -24.06 2.60 -17.40
CA ALA A 220 -22.74 3.06 -17.84
C ALA A 220 -21.86 3.49 -16.63
N LEU A 221 -22.44 4.19 -15.67
CA LEU A 221 -21.75 4.59 -14.44
C LEU A 221 -21.37 3.38 -13.57
N LEU A 222 -22.27 2.41 -13.43
CA LEU A 222 -22.01 1.15 -12.72
C LEU A 222 -20.84 0.39 -13.34
N LEU A 223 -20.86 0.20 -14.66
CA LEU A 223 -19.77 -0.48 -15.38
C LEU A 223 -18.45 0.28 -15.26
N SER A 224 -18.48 1.61 -15.33
CA SER A 224 -17.30 2.47 -15.13
C SER A 224 -16.71 2.31 -13.73
N ARG A 225 -17.54 2.29 -12.68
CA ARG A 225 -17.08 2.10 -11.29
C ARG A 225 -16.58 0.68 -11.03
N ARG A 226 -17.14 -0.34 -11.69
CA ARG A 226 -16.57 -1.70 -11.68
C ARG A 226 -15.21 -1.77 -12.35
N ASN A 227 -15.04 -1.08 -13.48
CA ASN A 227 -13.73 -0.93 -14.12
C ASN A 227 -12.72 -0.25 -13.18
N LEU A 228 -13.14 0.79 -12.45
CA LEU A 228 -12.32 1.48 -11.45
C LEU A 228 -11.84 0.52 -10.34
N VAL A 229 -12.72 -0.32 -9.80
CA VAL A 229 -12.34 -1.33 -8.79
C VAL A 229 -11.29 -2.29 -9.37
N ASN A 230 -11.49 -2.77 -10.60
CA ASN A 230 -10.51 -3.64 -11.26
C ASN A 230 -9.16 -2.93 -11.42
N MET A 231 -9.16 -1.69 -11.89
CA MET A 231 -7.96 -0.86 -12.03
C MET A 231 -7.24 -0.68 -10.68
N ALA A 232 -7.97 -0.37 -9.62
CA ALA A 232 -7.43 -0.23 -8.28
C ALA A 232 -6.76 -1.53 -7.79
N THR A 233 -7.41 -2.68 -7.99
CA THR A 233 -6.83 -3.98 -7.61
C THR A 233 -5.61 -4.36 -8.46
N VAL A 234 -5.57 -3.98 -9.74
CA VAL A 234 -4.39 -4.12 -10.61
C VAL A 234 -3.24 -3.28 -10.05
N CYS A 235 -3.47 -2.02 -9.71
CA CYS A 235 -2.45 -1.15 -9.11
C CYS A 235 -1.93 -1.72 -7.78
N SER A 236 -2.82 -2.17 -6.88
CA SER A 236 -2.40 -2.83 -5.64
C SER A 236 -1.58 -4.10 -5.88
N THR A 237 -1.94 -4.89 -6.89
CA THR A 237 -1.17 -6.09 -7.27
C THR A 237 0.24 -5.73 -7.76
N ILE A 238 0.36 -4.68 -8.57
CA ILE A 238 1.66 -4.16 -9.03
C ILE A 238 2.52 -3.70 -7.84
N VAL A 239 1.93 -3.01 -6.86
CA VAL A 239 2.66 -2.59 -5.65
C VAL A 239 3.13 -3.80 -4.84
N ILE A 240 2.30 -4.82 -4.66
CA ILE A 240 2.70 -6.08 -4.00
C ILE A 240 3.90 -6.69 -4.71
N ILE A 241 3.89 -6.76 -6.05
CA ILE A 241 4.99 -7.28 -6.85
C ILE A 241 6.26 -6.47 -6.65
N HIS A 242 6.17 -5.13 -6.64
CA HIS A 242 7.33 -4.27 -6.34
C HIS A 242 7.90 -4.53 -4.95
N VAL A 243 7.05 -4.61 -3.91
CA VAL A 243 7.49 -4.83 -2.52
C VAL A 243 8.13 -6.21 -2.37
N ILE A 244 7.51 -7.26 -2.94
CA ILE A 244 8.06 -8.62 -2.92
C ILE A 244 9.39 -8.66 -3.68
N ALA A 245 9.47 -8.06 -4.86
CA ALA A 245 10.70 -8.02 -5.65
C ALA A 245 11.83 -7.29 -4.91
N SER A 246 11.54 -6.15 -4.27
CA SER A 246 12.49 -5.41 -3.43
C SER A 246 12.99 -6.27 -2.27
N TRP A 247 12.07 -6.93 -1.57
CA TRP A 247 12.43 -7.80 -0.44
C TRP A 247 13.27 -9.01 -0.88
N MET A 248 12.86 -9.69 -1.95
CA MET A 248 13.58 -10.85 -2.48
C MET A 248 14.97 -10.49 -2.99
N THR A 249 15.11 -9.38 -3.70
CA THR A 249 16.41 -8.93 -4.24
C THR A 249 17.35 -8.48 -3.13
N GLU A 250 16.85 -7.73 -2.15
CA GLU A 250 17.63 -7.31 -0.99
C GLU A 250 18.08 -8.51 -0.15
N ARG A 251 17.15 -9.45 0.14
CA ARG A 251 17.47 -10.68 0.89
C ARG A 251 18.53 -11.53 0.17
N ARG A 252 18.48 -11.61 -1.15
CA ARG A 252 19.49 -12.33 -1.95
C ARG A 252 20.84 -11.60 -1.94
N HIS A 253 20.84 -10.27 -2.00
CA HIS A 253 22.07 -9.49 -2.04
C HIS A 253 22.80 -9.48 -0.69
N ARG A 254 22.07 -9.32 0.42
CA ARG A 254 22.64 -9.37 1.79
C ARG A 254 23.32 -10.69 2.14
N ARG A 255 22.95 -11.79 1.47
CA ARG A 255 23.64 -13.09 1.63
C ARG A 255 25.03 -13.10 1.01
N LYS A 256 25.29 -12.25 0.00
CA LYS A 256 26.55 -12.21 -0.74
C LYS A 256 27.47 -11.10 -0.27
N VAL A 257 26.91 -9.95 0.12
CA VAL A 257 27.67 -8.76 0.48
C VAL A 257 27.12 -8.22 1.80
N GLN A 258 27.97 -8.15 2.82
CA GLN A 258 27.67 -7.41 4.04
C GLN A 258 27.84 -5.93 3.75
N VAL A 259 26.75 -5.17 3.88
CA VAL A 259 26.72 -3.73 3.68
C VAL A 259 26.23 -3.10 4.97
N PRO A 260 26.77 -1.94 5.38
CA PRO A 260 26.33 -1.24 6.58
C PRO A 260 24.81 -1.10 6.63
N GLU A 261 24.25 -1.22 7.83
CA GLU A 261 22.81 -1.09 8.03
C GLU A 261 22.32 0.28 7.52
N GLY A 262 21.32 0.26 6.62
CA GLY A 262 20.72 1.47 6.05
C GLY A 262 21.10 1.74 4.59
N GLU A 263 22.14 1.10 4.05
CA GLU A 263 22.47 1.19 2.63
C GLU A 263 21.90 0.00 1.84
N VAL A 264 21.26 0.29 0.71
CA VAL A 264 20.76 -0.73 -0.22
C VAL A 264 21.78 -0.93 -1.34
N SER A 265 22.45 -2.08 -1.32
CA SER A 265 23.47 -2.45 -2.31
C SER A 265 22.94 -3.18 -3.52
N SER A 266 21.68 -3.62 -3.47
CA SER A 266 21.00 -4.27 -4.59
C SER A 266 20.75 -3.33 -5.77
N VAL A 267 20.74 -2.01 -5.55
CA VAL A 267 20.47 -0.99 -6.56
C VAL A 267 21.77 -0.51 -7.20
N PRO A 268 21.91 -0.55 -8.54
CA PRO A 268 23.10 -0.06 -9.22
C PRO A 268 23.35 1.43 -8.98
N ARG A 269 24.62 1.79 -8.76
CA ARG A 269 25.06 3.20 -8.61
C ARG A 269 24.97 4.00 -9.91
N LYS A 270 25.11 3.34 -11.07
CA LYS A 270 24.99 4.00 -12.38
C LYS A 270 23.52 4.26 -12.69
N GLU A 271 23.19 5.53 -12.84
CA GLU A 271 21.83 6.03 -13.03
C GLU A 271 21.12 5.41 -14.23
N GLY A 272 21.76 5.41 -15.39
CA GLY A 272 21.20 4.84 -16.62
C GLY A 272 20.90 3.34 -16.51
N ARG A 273 21.79 2.58 -15.84
CA ARG A 273 21.58 1.14 -15.62
C ARG A 273 20.38 0.88 -14.70
N ARG A 274 20.21 1.70 -13.67
CA ARG A 274 19.06 1.63 -12.75
C ARG A 274 17.74 1.89 -13.48
N THR A 275 17.67 2.97 -14.27
CA THR A 275 16.48 3.29 -15.08
C THR A 275 16.18 2.21 -16.12
N TYR A 276 17.20 1.69 -16.81
CA TYR A 276 17.03 0.60 -17.77
C TYR A 276 16.46 -0.67 -17.13
N LEU A 277 17.03 -1.08 -15.98
CA LEU A 277 16.51 -2.25 -15.25
C LEU A 277 15.08 -2.02 -14.77
N TYR A 278 14.78 -0.83 -14.25
CA TYR A 278 13.41 -0.47 -13.85
C TYR A 278 12.44 -0.57 -15.03
N ALA A 279 12.78 -0.01 -16.20
CA ALA A 279 11.96 -0.08 -17.39
C ALA A 279 11.71 -1.53 -17.83
N LEU A 280 12.75 -2.37 -17.86
CA LEU A 280 12.63 -3.79 -18.19
C LEU A 280 11.71 -4.53 -17.22
N PHE A 281 11.85 -4.26 -15.93
CA PHE A 281 10.97 -4.82 -14.89
C PHE A 281 9.53 -4.36 -15.09
N SER A 282 9.29 -3.08 -15.35
CA SER A 282 7.94 -2.54 -15.55
C SER A 282 7.25 -3.13 -16.77
N ILE A 283 7.98 -3.32 -17.87
CA ILE A 283 7.48 -4.04 -19.06
C ILE A 283 7.16 -5.49 -18.70
N SER A 284 8.04 -6.17 -17.98
CA SER A 284 7.85 -7.57 -17.57
C SER A 284 6.63 -7.75 -16.67
N VAL A 285 6.45 -6.86 -15.68
CA VAL A 285 5.27 -6.87 -14.79
C VAL A 285 4.00 -6.58 -15.58
N SER A 286 4.03 -5.61 -16.50
CA SER A 286 2.86 -5.28 -17.34
C SER A 286 2.44 -6.46 -18.22
N LEU A 287 3.41 -7.14 -18.86
CA LEU A 287 3.17 -8.37 -19.61
C LEU A 287 2.64 -9.49 -18.71
N TRP A 288 3.20 -9.66 -17.51
CA TRP A 288 2.72 -10.66 -16.56
C TRP A 288 1.28 -10.39 -16.11
N VAL A 289 0.90 -9.15 -15.81
CA VAL A 289 -0.48 -8.79 -15.45
C VAL A 289 -1.42 -9.05 -16.63
N LEU A 290 -1.01 -8.70 -17.86
CA LEU A 290 -1.79 -8.95 -19.07
C LEU A 290 -2.01 -10.45 -19.30
N CYS A 291 -0.94 -11.26 -19.24
CA CYS A 291 -1.03 -12.71 -19.35
C CYS A 291 -1.88 -13.31 -18.24
N SER A 292 -1.76 -12.79 -17.00
CA SER A 292 -2.59 -13.23 -15.87
C SER A 292 -4.06 -12.95 -16.14
N ARG A 293 -4.41 -11.76 -16.67
CA ARG A 293 -5.80 -11.49 -17.07
C ARG A 293 -6.30 -12.46 -18.13
N ILE A 294 -5.51 -12.75 -19.17
CA ILE A 294 -5.89 -13.70 -20.23
C ILE A 294 -6.14 -15.09 -19.63
N ALA A 295 -5.22 -15.57 -18.78
CA ALA A 295 -5.37 -16.85 -18.11
C ALA A 295 -6.60 -16.90 -17.18
N LEU A 296 -6.88 -15.81 -16.46
CA LEU A 296 -8.05 -15.68 -15.59
C LEU A 296 -9.36 -15.68 -16.39
N SER A 297 -9.40 -15.07 -17.58
CA SER A 297 -10.57 -15.16 -18.47
C SER A 297 -10.79 -16.58 -19.00
N GLU A 298 -9.74 -17.30 -19.38
CA GLU A 298 -9.86 -18.70 -19.82
C GLU A 298 -10.35 -19.62 -18.69
N MET A 299 -9.87 -19.40 -17.47
CA MET A 299 -10.32 -20.14 -16.28
C MET A 299 -11.72 -19.70 -15.79
N ARG A 300 -12.38 -18.77 -16.48
CA ARG A 300 -13.66 -18.16 -16.08
C ARG A 300 -13.63 -17.59 -14.65
N MET A 301 -12.45 -17.13 -14.22
CA MET A 301 -12.31 -16.36 -12.99
C MET A 301 -12.67 -14.91 -13.27
N GLY A 302 -13.74 -14.42 -12.65
CA GLY A 302 -14.22 -13.06 -12.85
C GLY A 302 -13.37 -11.95 -12.20
N ILE A 303 -12.08 -12.21 -12.02
CA ILE A 303 -11.07 -11.23 -11.63
C ILE A 303 -10.72 -10.42 -12.88
N TRP A 304 -10.74 -9.08 -12.76
CA TRP A 304 -10.38 -8.15 -13.84
C TRP A 304 -11.18 -8.26 -15.15
N GLN A 305 -12.42 -8.75 -15.13
CA GLN A 305 -13.20 -8.92 -16.38
C GLN A 305 -13.75 -7.60 -16.95
N ASN A 306 -14.02 -6.61 -16.10
CA ASN A 306 -14.55 -5.30 -16.52
C ASN A 306 -13.48 -4.36 -17.10
N ILE A 307 -12.22 -4.78 -17.20
CA ILE A 307 -11.11 -3.98 -17.74
C ILE A 307 -10.59 -4.59 -19.05
N ASN A 308 -10.43 -3.75 -20.06
CA ASN A 308 -10.00 -4.19 -21.39
C ASN A 308 -8.49 -4.51 -21.43
N TYR A 309 -8.04 -5.29 -22.42
CA TYR A 309 -6.62 -5.69 -22.52
C TYR A 309 -5.72 -4.46 -22.68
N TYR A 310 -6.13 -3.50 -23.51
CA TYR A 310 -5.40 -2.24 -23.68
C TYR A 310 -5.38 -1.42 -22.39
N GLU A 311 -6.49 -1.38 -21.64
CA GLU A 311 -6.58 -0.62 -20.40
C GLU A 311 -5.65 -1.18 -19.33
N ILE A 312 -5.56 -2.51 -19.21
CA ILE A 312 -4.58 -3.15 -18.33
C ILE A 312 -3.16 -2.75 -18.70
N THR A 313 -2.80 -2.82 -19.98
CA THR A 313 -1.45 -2.48 -20.45
C THR A 313 -1.14 -1.00 -20.22
N ALA A 314 -2.05 -0.09 -20.59
CA ALA A 314 -1.88 1.36 -20.41
C ALA A 314 -1.81 1.74 -18.93
N CYS A 315 -2.74 1.22 -18.11
CA CYS A 315 -2.78 1.44 -16.67
C CYS A 315 -1.50 0.94 -15.99
N SER A 316 -1.06 -0.29 -16.28
CA SER A 316 0.11 -0.89 -15.63
C SER A 316 1.41 -0.17 -15.98
N LEU A 317 1.60 0.22 -17.24
CA LEU A 317 2.78 0.99 -17.66
C LEU A 317 2.77 2.40 -17.06
N PHE A 318 1.63 3.11 -17.14
CA PHE A 318 1.54 4.47 -16.64
C PHE A 318 1.65 4.54 -15.11
N PHE A 319 1.02 3.62 -14.39
CA PHE A 319 1.12 3.56 -12.93
C PHE A 319 2.55 3.35 -12.46
N GLN A 320 3.27 2.39 -13.06
CA GLN A 320 4.68 2.14 -12.72
C GLN A 320 5.57 3.33 -13.12
N PHE A 321 5.37 3.91 -14.29
CA PHE A 321 6.07 5.12 -14.69
C PHE A 321 5.84 6.26 -13.68
N SER A 322 4.59 6.49 -13.29
CA SER A 322 4.21 7.51 -12.31
C SER A 322 4.87 7.26 -10.96
N LEU A 323 4.88 6.00 -10.46
CA LEU A 323 5.59 5.63 -9.22
C LEU A 323 7.06 6.04 -9.28
N TYR A 324 7.75 5.71 -10.38
CA TYR A 324 9.18 5.95 -10.54
C TYR A 324 9.56 7.42 -10.68
N ILE A 325 8.75 8.20 -11.40
CA ILE A 325 9.00 9.63 -11.57
C ILE A 325 8.65 10.37 -10.26
N SER A 326 7.51 10.06 -9.66
CA SER A 326 7.03 10.76 -8.46
C SER A 326 7.96 10.55 -7.27
N ILE A 327 8.48 9.33 -7.05
CA ILE A 327 9.45 9.07 -5.96
C ILE A 327 10.77 9.84 -6.15
N ARG A 328 11.15 10.13 -7.39
CA ARG A 328 12.37 10.90 -7.69
C ARG A 328 12.19 12.39 -7.53
N MET A 329 11.03 12.90 -7.92
CA MET A 329 10.74 14.33 -7.81
C MET A 329 10.47 14.75 -6.36
N ALA A 330 9.78 13.92 -5.58
CA ALA A 330 9.35 14.29 -4.24
C ALA A 330 10.44 14.16 -3.16
N HIS A 331 11.52 13.41 -3.43
CA HIS A 331 12.70 13.19 -2.56
C HIS A 331 12.45 13.35 -1.05
N HIS A 332 12.09 12.26 -0.36
CA HIS A 332 11.60 12.23 1.03
C HIS A 332 10.22 12.85 1.29
N GLY A 333 9.49 13.30 0.26
CA GLY A 333 8.16 13.89 0.42
C GLY A 333 7.05 12.89 0.76
N PHE A 334 7.20 11.62 0.38
CA PHE A 334 6.15 10.60 0.52
C PHE A 334 6.62 9.34 1.24
N THR A 335 5.72 8.75 2.01
CA THR A 335 5.74 7.32 2.33
C THR A 335 5.34 6.50 1.09
N LEU A 336 5.63 5.20 1.08
CA LEU A 336 5.24 4.33 -0.04
C LEU A 336 3.71 4.27 -0.21
N GLY A 337 2.97 4.31 0.90
CA GLY A 337 1.52 4.40 0.91
C GLY A 337 0.97 5.64 0.20
N GLU A 338 1.41 6.83 0.64
CA GLU A 338 0.98 8.10 0.07
C GLU A 338 1.33 8.19 -1.42
N LEU A 339 2.55 7.78 -1.78
CA LEU A 339 3.00 7.72 -3.17
C LEU A 339 2.06 6.86 -4.02
N THR A 340 1.71 5.67 -3.52
CA THR A 340 0.81 4.74 -4.21
C THR A 340 -0.57 5.36 -4.45
N VAL A 341 -1.14 6.05 -3.45
CA VAL A 341 -2.44 6.72 -3.57
C VAL A 341 -2.38 7.84 -4.60
N VAL A 342 -1.34 8.67 -4.58
CA VAL A 342 -1.14 9.76 -5.55
C VAL A 342 -1.00 9.20 -6.97
N CYS A 343 -0.17 8.17 -7.17
CA CYS A 343 0.03 7.54 -8.48
C CYS A 343 -1.23 6.81 -8.97
N PHE A 344 -2.03 6.22 -8.07
CA PHE A 344 -3.32 5.66 -8.40
C PHE A 344 -4.27 6.75 -8.93
N GLY A 345 -4.40 7.87 -8.20
CA GLY A 345 -5.20 9.01 -8.65
C GLY A 345 -4.76 9.56 -10.02
N ALA A 346 -3.45 9.71 -10.23
CA ALA A 346 -2.90 10.11 -11.53
C ALA A 346 -3.25 9.10 -12.64
N THR A 347 -3.21 7.80 -12.35
CA THR A 347 -3.54 6.74 -13.31
C THR A 347 -5.03 6.74 -13.68
N VAL A 348 -5.91 6.97 -12.69
CA VAL A 348 -7.35 7.10 -12.93
C VAL A 348 -7.65 8.26 -13.87
N LEU A 349 -7.04 9.43 -13.63
CA LEU A 349 -7.20 10.61 -14.49
C LEU A 349 -6.64 10.38 -15.90
N PHE A 350 -5.48 9.74 -16.01
CA PHE A 350 -4.90 9.37 -17.30
C PHE A 350 -5.80 8.42 -18.09
N MET A 351 -6.33 7.39 -17.43
CA MET A 351 -7.24 6.42 -18.07
C MET A 351 -8.56 7.06 -18.49
N GLU A 352 -9.10 7.97 -17.68
CA GLU A 352 -10.27 8.76 -18.05
C GLU A 352 -9.98 9.63 -19.30
N ALA A 353 -8.85 10.35 -19.31
CA ALA A 353 -8.43 11.16 -20.46
C ALA A 353 -8.22 10.32 -21.73
N LEU A 354 -7.61 9.14 -21.62
CA LEU A 354 -7.47 8.21 -22.73
C LEU A 354 -8.83 7.72 -23.24
N ASN A 355 -9.74 7.33 -22.35
CA ASN A 355 -11.06 6.83 -22.74
C ASN A 355 -11.90 7.92 -23.43
N LEU A 356 -11.79 9.18 -22.99
CA LEU A 356 -12.38 10.33 -23.68
C LEU A 356 -11.76 10.53 -25.07
N THR A 357 -10.44 10.48 -25.16
CA THR A 357 -9.72 10.65 -26.43
C THR A 357 -10.12 9.57 -27.43
N PHE A 358 -10.21 8.30 -27.00
CA PHE A 358 -10.69 7.22 -27.84
C PHE A 358 -12.15 7.39 -28.25
N ALA A 359 -13.03 7.83 -27.35
CA ALA A 359 -14.42 8.11 -27.69
C ALA A 359 -14.56 9.25 -28.71
N SER A 360 -13.69 10.26 -28.64
CA SER A 360 -13.67 11.38 -29.59
C SER A 360 -13.11 10.99 -30.96
N ILE A 361 -12.03 10.21 -31.00
CA ILE A 361 -11.37 9.81 -32.26
C ILE A 361 -12.14 8.67 -32.95
N TRP A 362 -12.64 7.70 -32.18
CA TRP A 362 -13.22 6.46 -32.72
C TRP A 362 -14.52 6.06 -32.01
N PRO A 363 -15.59 6.86 -32.15
CA PRO A 363 -16.85 6.69 -31.41
C PRO A 363 -17.57 5.35 -31.67
N ILE A 364 -17.18 4.61 -32.72
CA ILE A 364 -17.77 3.32 -33.08
C ILE A 364 -17.24 2.18 -32.17
N THR A 365 -16.08 2.35 -31.54
CA THR A 365 -15.40 1.25 -30.81
C THR A 365 -15.80 1.10 -29.35
N THR A 366 -16.49 2.07 -28.77
CA THR A 366 -16.90 2.03 -27.36
C THR A 366 -18.43 2.09 -27.27
N PRO A 367 -19.08 1.30 -26.41
CA PRO A 367 -20.53 1.38 -26.23
C PRO A 367 -20.94 2.57 -25.33
N PHE A 368 -20.03 3.06 -24.49
CA PHE A 368 -20.20 4.21 -23.60
C PHE A 368 -18.85 4.82 -23.22
N ILE A 369 -18.87 6.06 -22.72
CA ILE A 369 -17.69 6.74 -22.20
C ILE A 369 -17.48 6.31 -20.73
N LYS A 370 -16.34 5.70 -20.44
CA LYS A 370 -15.96 5.33 -19.07
C LYS A 370 -15.45 6.55 -18.31
N THR A 371 -16.32 7.16 -17.51
CA THR A 371 -15.95 8.19 -16.53
C THR A 371 -16.14 7.67 -15.11
N TYR A 372 -15.17 7.92 -14.25
CA TYR A 372 -15.18 7.40 -12.88
C TYR A 372 -15.85 8.35 -11.89
N ARG A 373 -15.99 9.62 -12.30
CA ARG A 373 -16.75 10.67 -11.62
C ARG A 373 -18.13 10.81 -12.23
N LEU A 374 -19.02 11.48 -11.49
CA LEU A 374 -20.24 11.99 -12.09
C LEU A 374 -19.87 12.92 -13.25
N PRO A 375 -20.67 12.96 -14.34
CA PRO A 375 -20.46 13.92 -15.41
C PRO A 375 -20.39 15.32 -14.80
N THR A 376 -19.29 16.03 -15.04
CA THR A 376 -19.11 17.43 -14.64
C THR A 376 -19.05 18.30 -15.90
N PRO A 377 -19.33 19.62 -15.85
CA PRO A 377 -19.28 20.47 -17.04
C PRO A 377 -17.90 20.53 -17.68
N LEU A 378 -16.85 20.19 -16.93
CA LEU A 378 -15.44 20.23 -17.35
C LEU A 378 -15.01 19.01 -18.19
N LEU A 379 -15.93 18.09 -18.48
CA LEU A 379 -15.67 16.80 -19.12
C LEU A 379 -16.19 16.72 -20.56
N VAL A 380 -16.91 17.75 -21.01
CA VAL A 380 -17.55 17.86 -22.32
C VAL A 380 -16.85 18.89 -23.18
#